data_AF-A0A559NKX2-F1
#
_entry.id   AF-A0A559NKX2-F1
#
_cell.length_a   1.000
_cell.length_b   1.000
_cell.length_c   1.000
_cell.angle_alpha   90.00
_cell.angle_beta   90.00
_cell.angle_gamma   90.00
#
_symmetry.space_group_name_H-M   'P 1'
#
loop_
_entity.id
_entity.type
_entity.pdbx_description
1 polymer ?
#
loop_
_entity_poly.entity_id
_entity_poly.type
_entity_poly.pdbx_seq_one_letter_code
_entity_poly.pdbx_strand_id
1 'polypeptide(L)'
;MNSEFYLTGYKETLQNASDLLLIANNSGELKKYGVAVSLSILSAEESIKALFIIQQSIDPKAKVSDFDKIFRNHKIKHEYLHDFIRTIMKYCYDLIDEYEKYIPNRKEKRAFERKNPKITARMNWIKENQKFSDDMYQLIGWLEDANSKKNKGLYVDIERNNWELPRNTSENKYLKSIGNAKDILEYVKFATDILSEIHFKSPIK
;
A
#
# COMPACT_ATOMS: atom_id res chain seq x y z
N MET A 1 4.56 -7.22 24.36
CA MET A 1 3.29 -6.61 23.91
C MET A 1 2.35 -7.74 23.53
N ASN A 2 1.04 -7.61 23.76
CA ASN A 2 0.06 -8.64 23.42
C ASN A 2 -0.56 -8.38 22.02
N SER A 3 -1.36 -9.32 21.51
CA SER A 3 -2.02 -9.18 20.20
C SER A 3 -2.96 -7.97 20.14
N GLU A 4 -3.66 -7.66 21.23
CA GLU A 4 -4.55 -6.51 21.33
C GLU A 4 -3.83 -5.17 21.11
N PHE A 5 -2.64 -4.99 21.69
CA PHE A 5 -1.81 -3.81 21.47
C PHE A 5 -1.51 -3.60 19.98
N TYR A 6 -1.12 -4.67 19.28
CA TYR A 6 -0.82 -4.60 17.85
C TYR A 6 -2.07 -4.37 17.01
N LEU A 7 -3.20 -5.03 17.32
CA LEU A 7 -4.46 -4.80 16.61
C LEU A 7 -4.94 -3.35 16.72
N THR A 8 -4.82 -2.74 17.91
CA THR A 8 -5.11 -1.31 18.08
C THR A 8 -4.15 -0.47 17.25
N GLY A 9 -2.83 -0.70 17.35
CA GLY A 9 -1.85 0.03 16.56
C GLY A 9 -2.09 -0.07 15.05
N TYR A 10 -2.48 -1.24 14.56
CA TYR A 10 -2.84 -1.46 13.15
C TYR A 10 -4.02 -0.59 12.73
N LYS A 11 -5.11 -0.61 13.50
CA LYS A 11 -6.32 0.18 13.21
C LYS A 11 -6.02 1.68 13.17
N GLU A 12 -5.32 2.17 14.19
CA GLU A 12 -4.94 3.60 14.27
C GLU A 12 -4.04 4.01 13.11
N THR A 13 -3.05 3.17 12.77
CA THR A 13 -2.12 3.46 11.67
C THR A 13 -2.81 3.44 10.31
N LEU A 14 -3.73 2.49 10.08
CA LEU A 14 -4.49 2.41 8.83
C LEU A 14 -5.50 3.56 8.70
N GLN A 15 -6.12 3.97 9.81
CA GLN A 15 -6.98 5.14 9.83
C GLN A 15 -6.18 6.41 9.52
N ASN A 16 -5.01 6.58 10.14
CA ASN A 16 -4.11 7.71 9.87
C ASN A 16 -3.67 7.74 8.39
N ALA A 17 -3.36 6.58 7.78
CA ALA A 17 -3.07 6.50 6.35
C ALA A 17 -4.25 6.99 5.49
N SER A 18 -5.48 6.64 5.86
CA SER A 18 -6.70 7.05 5.16
C SER A 18 -6.98 8.55 5.32
N ASP A 19 -6.80 9.08 6.53
CA ASP A 19 -6.98 10.51 6.82
C ASP A 19 -5.95 11.36 6.07
N LEU A 20 -4.68 10.94 6.03
CA LEU A 20 -3.64 11.60 5.26
C LEU A 20 -3.98 11.66 3.77
N LEU A 21 -4.55 10.58 3.22
CA LEU A 21 -4.96 10.54 1.82
C LEU A 21 -6.17 11.46 1.55
N LEU A 22 -7.11 11.53 2.48
CA LEU A 22 -8.24 12.47 2.42
C LEU A 22 -7.75 13.92 2.44
N ILE A 23 -6.85 14.27 3.36
CA ILE A 23 -6.29 15.62 3.46
C ILE A 23 -5.45 15.94 2.21
N ALA A 24 -4.76 14.95 1.63
CA ALA A 24 -4.05 15.10 0.36
C ALA A 24 -5.00 15.49 -0.78
N ASN A 25 -6.14 14.81 -0.91
CA ASN A 25 -7.18 15.14 -1.89
C ASN A 25 -7.71 16.57 -1.70
N ASN A 26 -8.11 16.92 -0.49
CA ASN A 26 -8.60 18.27 -0.16
C ASN A 26 -7.55 19.34 -0.47
N SER A 27 -6.27 19.07 -0.20
CA SER A 27 -5.16 19.96 -0.55
C SER A 27 -5.01 20.11 -2.07
N GLY A 28 -5.24 19.04 -2.83
CA GLY A 28 -5.27 19.05 -4.29
C GLY A 28 -6.39 19.91 -4.85
N GLU A 29 -7.60 19.83 -4.28
CA GLU A 29 -8.74 20.69 -4.65
C GLU A 29 -8.44 22.18 -4.43
N LEU A 30 -7.69 22.50 -3.38
CA LEU A 30 -7.18 23.85 -3.09
C LEU A 30 -5.96 24.25 -3.94
N LYS A 31 -5.58 23.43 -4.92
CA LYS A 31 -4.41 23.59 -5.81
C LYS A 31 -3.09 23.72 -5.04
N LYS A 32 -3.00 23.10 -3.85
CA LYS A 32 -1.78 23.00 -3.04
C LYS A 32 -1.06 21.69 -3.34
N TYR A 33 -0.69 21.51 -4.61
CA TYR A 33 -0.23 20.22 -5.14
C TYR A 33 1.04 19.69 -4.45
N GLY A 34 1.99 20.54 -4.06
CA GLY A 34 3.18 20.09 -3.31
C GLY A 34 2.81 19.48 -1.95
N VAL A 35 1.92 20.14 -1.22
CA VAL A 35 1.41 19.64 0.07
C VAL A 35 0.67 18.31 -0.14
N ALA A 36 -0.20 18.26 -1.16
CA ALA A 36 -0.93 17.05 -1.52
C ALA A 36 0.00 15.86 -1.82
N VAL A 37 1.05 16.06 -2.64
CA VAL A 37 2.05 15.03 -2.94
C VAL A 37 2.73 14.51 -1.67
N SER A 38 3.07 15.41 -0.74
CA SER A 38 3.76 15.04 0.50
C SER A 38 2.86 14.21 1.40
N LEU A 39 1.58 14.59 1.51
CA LEU A 39 0.58 13.86 2.28
C LEU A 39 0.27 12.49 1.66
N SER A 40 0.24 12.37 0.33
CA SER A 40 0.15 11.07 -0.36
C SER A 40 1.31 10.14 0.01
N ILE A 41 2.54 10.65 0.06
CA ILE A 41 3.72 9.86 0.44
C ILE A 41 3.63 9.44 1.90
N LEU A 42 3.21 10.35 2.80
CA LEU A 42 2.99 10.02 4.20
C LEU A 42 1.91 8.96 4.38
N SER A 43 0.82 9.02 3.62
CA SER A 43 -0.23 7.98 3.60
C SER A 43 0.33 6.60 3.23
N ALA A 44 1.19 6.53 2.21
CA ALA A 44 1.88 5.29 1.84
C ALA A 44 2.82 4.80 2.95
N GLU A 45 3.57 5.71 3.59
CA GLU A 45 4.44 5.39 4.74
C GLU A 45 3.66 4.85 5.95
N GLU A 46 2.47 5.36 6.24
CA GLU A 46 1.60 4.83 7.29
C GLU A 46 0.99 3.48 6.86
N SER A 47 0.60 3.32 5.60
CA SER A 47 0.08 2.06 5.08
C SER A 47 1.07 0.89 5.30
N ILE A 48 2.36 1.10 5.00
CA ILE A 48 3.36 0.04 5.24
C ILE A 48 3.58 -0.23 6.73
N LYS A 49 3.51 0.78 7.60
CA LYS A 49 3.55 0.55 9.06
C LYS A 49 2.39 -0.33 9.51
N ALA A 50 1.18 -0.08 9.00
CA ALA A 50 0.00 -0.88 9.33
C ALA A 50 0.23 -2.36 8.98
N LEU A 51 0.83 -2.66 7.81
CA LEU A 51 1.19 -4.01 7.40
C LEU A 51 2.15 -4.70 8.39
N PHE A 52 3.18 -3.98 8.84
CA PHE A 52 4.14 -4.51 9.83
C PHE A 52 3.48 -4.79 11.18
N ILE A 53 2.59 -3.90 11.60
CA ILE A 53 1.87 -4.05 12.87
C ILE A 53 0.93 -5.26 12.82
N ILE A 54 0.17 -5.46 11.74
CA ILE A 54 -0.73 -6.61 11.64
C ILE A 54 0.06 -7.93 11.59
N GLN A 55 1.22 -7.97 10.91
CA GLN A 55 2.08 -9.15 10.92
C GLN A 55 2.53 -9.50 12.35
N GLN A 56 2.91 -8.50 13.14
CA GLN A 56 3.28 -8.69 14.54
C GLN A 56 2.08 -9.07 15.43
N SER A 57 0.85 -8.73 15.05
CA SER A 57 -0.36 -9.15 15.76
C SER A 57 -0.68 -10.65 15.59
N ILE A 58 -0.27 -11.23 14.46
CA ILE A 58 -0.45 -12.64 14.07
C ILE A 58 0.58 -13.51 14.78
N ASP A 59 1.85 -13.11 14.73
CA ASP A 59 2.89 -13.79 15.51
C ASP A 59 3.66 -12.78 16.37
N PRO A 60 3.16 -12.48 17.59
CA PRO A 60 3.86 -11.61 18.53
C PRO A 60 5.24 -12.12 18.96
N LYS A 61 5.55 -13.40 18.73
CA LYS A 61 6.84 -14.01 19.10
C LYS A 61 7.84 -13.96 17.95
N ALA A 62 7.38 -13.95 16.70
CA ALA A 62 8.21 -13.63 15.55
C ALA A 62 8.70 -12.19 15.68
N LYS A 63 9.93 -12.00 16.14
CA LYS A 63 10.55 -10.67 16.16
C LYS A 63 10.77 -10.24 14.71
N VAL A 64 9.98 -9.27 14.23
CA VAL A 64 10.33 -8.57 12.99
C VAL A 64 11.56 -7.72 13.29
N SER A 65 12.70 -8.10 12.69
CA SER A 65 14.03 -7.56 13.05
C SER A 65 14.17 -6.03 12.94
N ASP A 66 13.26 -5.38 12.21
CA ASP A 66 13.21 -3.93 12.00
C ASP A 66 11.90 -3.28 12.49
N PHE A 67 11.14 -3.95 13.37
CA PHE A 67 9.85 -3.43 13.83
C PHE A 67 9.93 -2.01 14.37
N ASP A 68 10.88 -1.69 15.25
CA ASP A 68 11.03 -0.33 15.77
C ASP A 68 11.52 0.67 14.72
N LYS A 69 12.27 0.18 13.72
CA LYS A 69 12.86 1.02 12.68
C LYS A 69 11.83 1.49 11.66
N ILE A 70 10.78 0.70 11.39
CA ILE A 70 9.70 1.10 10.47
C ILE A 70 9.01 2.40 10.93
N PHE A 71 8.98 2.68 12.24
CA PHE A 71 8.36 3.90 12.77
C PHE A 71 9.24 5.13 12.63
N ARG A 72 10.56 4.96 12.58
CA ARG A 72 11.54 6.06 12.77
C ARG A 72 12.35 6.37 11.52
N ASN A 73 12.55 5.39 10.64
CA ASN A 73 13.45 5.53 9.51
C ASN A 73 12.67 5.53 8.18
N HIS A 74 12.66 6.67 7.50
CA HIS A 74 11.98 6.83 6.21
C HIS A 74 12.59 5.97 5.10
N LYS A 75 13.91 5.81 5.09
CA LYS A 75 14.59 4.96 4.10
C LYS A 75 14.11 3.51 4.22
N ILE A 76 14.04 3.00 5.45
CA ILE A 76 13.57 1.64 5.73
C ILE A 76 12.09 1.46 5.30
N LYS A 77 11.23 2.46 5.54
CA LYS A 77 9.84 2.40 5.04
C LYS A 77 9.77 2.32 3.52
N HIS A 78 10.61 3.08 2.80
CA HIS A 78 10.62 3.07 1.34
C HIS A 78 11.16 1.76 0.78
N GLU A 79 12.21 1.19 1.39
CA GLU A 79 12.73 -0.15 1.06
C GLU A 79 11.65 -1.22 1.25
N TYR A 80 10.92 -1.19 2.38
CA TYR A 80 9.85 -2.16 2.60
C TYR A 80 8.62 -1.95 1.73
N LEU A 81 8.25 -0.71 1.39
CA LEU A 81 7.22 -0.44 0.39
C LEU A 81 7.60 -1.03 -0.97
N HIS A 82 8.86 -0.83 -1.35
CA HIS A 82 9.42 -1.32 -2.59
C HIS A 82 9.32 -2.87 -2.64
N ASP A 83 9.75 -3.56 -1.58
CA ASP A 83 9.71 -5.04 -1.51
C ASP A 83 8.29 -5.59 -1.39
N PHE A 84 7.42 -4.91 -0.64
CA PHE A 84 6.01 -5.27 -0.52
C PHE A 84 5.32 -5.25 -1.88
N ILE A 85 5.49 -4.17 -2.66
CA ILE A 85 4.88 -4.03 -3.98
C ILE A 85 5.38 -5.13 -4.93
N ARG A 86 6.69 -5.42 -4.96
CA ARG A 86 7.21 -6.54 -5.78
C ARG A 86 6.57 -7.88 -5.36
N THR A 87 6.46 -8.12 -4.06
CA THR A 87 5.98 -9.39 -3.52
C THR A 87 4.49 -9.60 -3.77
N ILE A 88 3.65 -8.60 -3.45
CA ILE A 88 2.20 -8.71 -3.61
C ILE A 88 1.82 -8.83 -5.09
N MET A 89 2.53 -8.14 -5.98
CA MET A 89 2.29 -8.24 -7.42
C MET A 89 2.65 -9.61 -7.98
N LYS A 90 3.80 -10.15 -7.60
CA LYS A 90 4.17 -11.53 -7.97
C LYS A 90 3.12 -12.53 -7.49
N TYR A 91 2.71 -12.41 -6.23
CA TYR A 91 1.67 -13.25 -5.64
C TYR A 91 0.34 -13.16 -6.42
N CYS A 92 -0.09 -11.95 -6.76
CA CYS A 92 -1.30 -11.73 -7.57
C CYS A 92 -1.18 -12.36 -8.98
N TYR A 93 -0.02 -12.26 -9.62
CA TYR A 93 0.23 -12.86 -10.93
C TYR A 93 0.16 -14.39 -10.86
N ASP A 94 0.89 -14.99 -9.91
CA ASP A 94 0.93 -16.44 -9.70
C ASP A 94 -0.48 -16.98 -9.40
N LEU A 95 -1.27 -16.26 -8.58
CA LEU A 95 -2.67 -16.60 -8.29
C LEU A 95 -3.57 -16.57 -9.53
N ILE A 96 -3.42 -15.57 -10.42
CA ILE A 96 -4.23 -15.50 -11.64
C ILE A 96 -3.88 -16.65 -12.56
N ASP A 97 -2.59 -16.91 -12.78
CA ASP A 97 -2.11 -17.98 -13.64
C ASP A 97 -2.60 -19.35 -13.15
N GLU A 98 -2.52 -19.61 -11.84
CA GLU A 98 -3.06 -20.84 -11.23
C GLU A 98 -4.60 -20.92 -11.38
N TYR A 99 -5.31 -19.83 -11.10
CA TYR A 99 -6.78 -19.78 -11.20
C TYR A 99 -7.27 -20.01 -12.63
N GLU A 100 -6.56 -19.53 -13.64
CA GLU A 100 -6.94 -19.70 -15.05
C GLU A 100 -6.59 -21.10 -15.58
N LYS A 101 -5.49 -21.71 -15.13
CA LYS A 101 -5.12 -23.09 -15.47
C LYS A 101 -6.10 -24.13 -14.91
N TYR A 102 -6.67 -23.88 -13.73
CA TYR A 102 -7.51 -24.85 -13.02
C TYR A 102 -8.93 -24.99 -13.59
N ILE A 103 -9.38 -24.10 -14.48
CA ILE A 103 -10.80 -24.02 -14.86
C ILE A 103 -11.00 -24.26 -16.37
N PRO A 104 -11.13 -25.53 -16.81
CA PRO A 104 -11.07 -25.86 -18.22
C PRO A 104 -12.36 -25.58 -19.02
N ASN A 105 -13.50 -25.25 -18.40
CA ASN A 105 -14.68 -24.78 -19.14
C ASN A 105 -15.59 -23.76 -18.39
N ARG A 106 -16.41 -23.02 -19.14
CA ARG A 106 -17.31 -21.96 -18.61
C ARG A 106 -18.33 -22.47 -17.59
N LYS A 107 -18.76 -23.74 -17.69
CA LYS A 107 -19.77 -24.33 -16.79
C LYS A 107 -19.15 -24.64 -15.43
N GLU A 108 -17.97 -25.25 -15.41
CA GLU A 108 -17.17 -25.51 -14.21
C GLU A 108 -16.75 -24.23 -13.54
N LYS A 109 -16.34 -23.21 -14.33
CA LYS A 109 -16.05 -21.86 -13.81
C LYS A 109 -17.21 -21.33 -12.98
N ARG A 110 -18.41 -21.28 -13.57
CA ARG A 110 -19.62 -20.78 -12.89
C ARG A 110 -19.98 -21.61 -11.67
N ALA A 111 -19.79 -22.93 -11.72
CA ALA A 111 -20.06 -23.81 -10.58
C ALA A 111 -19.07 -23.56 -9.43
N PHE A 112 -17.78 -23.39 -9.75
CA PHE A 112 -16.75 -23.01 -8.79
C PHE A 112 -17.05 -21.64 -8.19
N GLU A 113 -17.35 -20.64 -9.01
CA GLU A 113 -17.59 -19.26 -8.58
C GLU A 113 -18.76 -19.16 -7.60
N ARG A 114 -19.83 -19.93 -7.84
CA ARG A 114 -20.99 -20.05 -6.93
C ARG A 114 -20.64 -20.72 -5.61
N LYS A 115 -19.77 -21.74 -5.63
CA LYS A 115 -19.33 -22.46 -4.42
C LYS A 115 -18.30 -21.67 -3.61
N ASN A 116 -17.53 -20.80 -4.26
CA ASN A 116 -16.41 -20.08 -3.67
C ASN A 116 -16.51 -18.56 -3.88
N PRO A 117 -17.61 -17.90 -3.46
CA PRO A 117 -17.83 -16.48 -3.76
C PRO A 117 -16.72 -15.56 -3.23
N LYS A 118 -16.09 -15.90 -2.11
CA LYS A 118 -14.93 -15.16 -1.56
C LYS A 118 -13.69 -15.25 -2.45
N ILE A 119 -13.36 -16.44 -2.95
CA ILE A 119 -12.23 -16.63 -3.86
C ILE A 119 -12.50 -15.87 -5.16
N THR A 120 -13.72 -15.98 -5.69
CA THR A 120 -14.16 -15.24 -6.88
C THR A 120 -14.03 -13.72 -6.69
N ALA A 121 -14.50 -13.19 -5.57
CA ALA A 121 -14.40 -11.77 -5.27
C ALA A 121 -12.94 -11.30 -5.22
N ARG A 122 -12.05 -12.09 -4.61
CA ARG A 122 -10.60 -11.81 -4.61
C ARG A 122 -10.01 -11.84 -6.01
N MET A 123 -10.31 -12.86 -6.79
CA MET A 123 -9.80 -12.95 -8.15
C MET A 123 -10.28 -11.80 -9.02
N ASN A 124 -11.54 -11.36 -8.86
CA ASN A 124 -12.06 -10.19 -9.55
C ASN A 124 -11.34 -8.92 -9.10
N TRP A 125 -11.17 -8.72 -7.78
CA TRP A 125 -10.40 -7.59 -7.25
C TRP A 125 -8.97 -7.57 -7.81
N ILE A 126 -8.27 -8.72 -7.81
CA ILE A 126 -6.92 -8.81 -8.36
C ILE A 126 -6.96 -8.42 -9.85
N LYS A 127 -7.87 -8.96 -10.65
CA LYS A 127 -7.95 -8.64 -12.09
C LYS A 127 -8.29 -7.17 -12.37
N GLU A 128 -9.10 -6.56 -11.52
CA GLU A 128 -9.49 -5.14 -11.64
C GLU A 128 -8.38 -4.18 -11.20
N ASN A 129 -7.56 -4.60 -10.24
CA ASN A 129 -6.51 -3.77 -9.63
C ASN A 129 -5.10 -4.15 -10.09
N GLN A 130 -4.93 -5.22 -10.87
CA GLN A 130 -3.64 -5.65 -11.39
C GLN A 130 -3.12 -4.58 -12.33
N LYS A 131 -2.13 -3.85 -11.82
CA LYS A 131 -1.35 -2.89 -12.57
C LYS A 131 -0.45 -3.64 -13.54
N PHE A 132 -0.48 -3.27 -14.82
CA PHE A 132 0.44 -3.79 -15.82
C PHE A 132 1.88 -3.39 -15.48
N SER A 133 2.88 -4.03 -16.11
CA SER A 133 4.31 -3.79 -15.86
C SER A 133 4.70 -2.32 -15.85
N ASP A 134 4.10 -1.50 -16.73
CA ASP A 134 4.46 -0.10 -16.91
C ASP A 134 4.05 0.76 -15.71
N ASP A 135 2.90 0.46 -15.10
CA ASP A 135 2.45 1.15 -13.89
C ASP A 135 3.30 0.76 -12.68
N MET A 136 3.88 -0.45 -12.68
CA MET A 136 4.81 -0.87 -11.62
C MET A 136 6.12 -0.09 -11.68
N TYR A 137 6.71 0.07 -12.87
CA TYR A 137 7.92 0.89 -13.01
C TYR A 137 7.66 2.34 -12.58
N GLN A 138 6.46 2.87 -12.85
CA GLN A 138 6.08 4.20 -12.38
C GLN A 138 5.93 4.28 -10.86
N LEU A 139 5.33 3.26 -10.22
CA LEU A 139 5.18 3.20 -8.77
C LEU A 139 6.55 3.07 -8.07
N ILE A 140 7.43 2.21 -8.60
CA ILE A 140 8.79 2.02 -8.10
C ILE A 140 9.60 3.32 -8.24
N GLY A 141 9.62 3.93 -9.42
CA GLY A 141 10.29 5.22 -9.62
C GLY A 141 9.69 6.36 -8.78
N TRP A 142 8.40 6.27 -8.45
CA TRP A 142 7.79 7.20 -7.51
C TRP A 142 8.33 7.01 -6.08
N LEU A 143 8.51 5.77 -5.62
CA LEU A 143 9.06 5.44 -4.31
C LEU A 143 10.53 5.84 -4.17
N GLU A 144 11.35 5.66 -5.21
CA GLU A 144 12.79 6.02 -5.20
C GLU A 144 13.00 7.51 -4.90
N ASP A 145 12.12 8.36 -5.43
CA ASP A 145 12.16 9.81 -5.21
C ASP A 145 11.29 10.28 -4.03
N ALA A 146 10.58 9.38 -3.34
CA ALA A 146 9.50 9.76 -2.42
C ALA A 146 9.99 10.67 -1.29
N ASN A 147 11.18 10.42 -0.74
CA ASN A 147 11.72 11.29 0.31
C ASN A 147 11.96 12.72 -0.18
N SER A 148 12.54 12.86 -1.39
CA SER A 148 12.78 14.17 -2.01
C SER A 148 11.47 14.89 -2.33
N LYS A 149 10.52 14.19 -2.96
CA LYS A 149 9.20 14.73 -3.32
C LYS A 149 8.40 15.19 -2.10
N LYS A 150 8.42 14.41 -1.02
CA LYS A 150 7.79 14.75 0.27
C LYS A 150 8.39 16.03 0.87
N ASN A 151 9.72 16.15 0.87
CA ASN A 151 10.36 17.34 1.44
C ASN A 151 10.06 18.59 0.60
N LYS A 152 10.18 18.50 -0.72
CA LYS A 152 9.89 19.61 -1.65
C LYS A 152 8.44 20.10 -1.62
N GLY A 153 7.51 19.25 -1.17
CA GLY A 153 6.11 19.61 -1.06
C GLY A 153 5.70 20.24 0.27
N LEU A 154 6.57 20.22 1.30
CA LEU A 154 6.33 20.84 2.61
C LEU A 154 7.29 22.00 2.90
N TYR A 155 8.49 21.96 2.35
CA TYR A 155 9.56 22.91 2.62
C TYR A 155 9.95 23.68 1.37
N VAL A 156 10.48 24.89 1.59
CA VAL A 156 11.20 25.66 0.57
C VAL A 156 12.62 25.15 0.51
N ASP A 157 13.12 24.90 -0.70
CA ASP A 157 14.47 24.35 -0.94
C ASP A 157 15.22 25.19 -1.99
N ILE A 158 16.52 24.95 -2.14
CA ILE A 158 17.37 25.56 -3.17
C ILE A 158 18.00 24.47 -4.02
N GLU A 159 17.68 24.44 -5.31
CA GLU A 159 18.27 23.50 -6.27
C GLU A 159 18.88 24.26 -7.44
N ARG A 160 20.18 24.03 -7.71
CA ARG A 160 20.93 24.66 -8.82
C ARG A 160 20.75 26.20 -8.86
N ASN A 161 20.88 26.85 -7.70
CA ASN A 161 20.69 28.30 -7.51
C ASN A 161 19.26 28.82 -7.80
N ASN A 162 18.24 27.96 -7.82
CA ASN A 162 16.84 28.35 -7.94
C ASN A 162 16.05 27.98 -6.68
N TRP A 163 15.05 28.81 -6.34
CA TRP A 163 14.09 28.52 -5.28
C TRP A 163 13.12 27.44 -5.73
N GLU A 164 13.15 26.31 -5.04
CA GLU A 164 12.17 25.24 -5.17
C GLU A 164 11.07 25.44 -4.14
N LEU A 165 9.85 25.63 -4.63
CA LEU A 165 8.70 25.95 -3.79
C LEU A 165 7.64 24.86 -3.96
N PRO A 166 6.91 24.48 -2.89
CA PRO A 166 5.82 23.51 -2.99
C PRO A 166 4.78 23.85 -4.08
N ARG A 167 4.53 25.15 -4.31
CA ARG A 167 3.61 25.66 -5.33
C ARG A 167 4.05 25.41 -6.78
N ASN A 168 5.31 25.04 -6.99
CA ASN A 168 5.84 24.70 -8.33
C ASN A 168 5.47 23.26 -8.74
N THR A 169 4.90 22.48 -7.83
CA THR A 169 4.43 21.12 -8.13
C THR A 169 3.24 21.17 -9.09
N SER A 170 3.31 20.41 -10.18
CA SER A 170 2.23 20.34 -11.16
C SER A 170 1.09 19.43 -10.71
N GLU A 171 -0.11 19.67 -11.24
CA GLU A 171 -1.29 18.85 -11.00
C GLU A 171 -1.07 17.38 -11.41
N ASN A 172 -0.39 17.13 -12.53
CA ASN A 172 -0.06 15.78 -12.97
C ASN A 172 0.81 15.02 -11.93
N LYS A 173 1.79 15.70 -11.32
CA LYS A 173 2.60 15.09 -10.24
C LYS A 173 1.73 14.73 -9.02
N TYR A 174 0.77 15.58 -8.70
CA TYR A 174 -0.24 15.32 -7.66
C TYR A 174 -1.12 14.11 -8.01
N LEU A 175 -1.76 14.10 -9.18
CA LEU A 175 -2.67 13.03 -9.61
C LEU A 175 -1.98 11.66 -9.66
N LYS A 176 -0.72 11.62 -10.07
CA LYS A 176 0.08 10.38 -10.01
C LYS A 176 0.37 9.96 -8.57
N SER A 177 0.74 10.90 -7.70
CA SER A 177 1.08 10.58 -6.30
C SER A 177 -0.14 10.11 -5.50
N ILE A 178 -1.31 10.72 -5.72
CA ILE A 178 -2.55 10.29 -5.06
C ILE A 178 -2.98 8.90 -5.54
N GLY A 179 -2.86 8.63 -6.85
CA GLY A 179 -3.10 7.29 -7.41
C GLY A 179 -2.22 6.26 -6.72
N ASN A 180 -0.90 6.46 -6.76
CA ASN A 180 0.07 5.55 -6.15
C ASN A 180 -0.19 5.29 -4.65
N ALA A 181 -0.48 6.33 -3.88
CA ALA A 181 -0.78 6.19 -2.46
C ALA A 181 -2.09 5.43 -2.21
N LYS A 182 -3.12 5.68 -3.02
CA LYS A 182 -4.39 4.94 -2.98
C LYS A 182 -4.16 3.46 -3.26
N ASP A 183 -3.38 3.14 -4.30
CA ASP A 183 -3.10 1.74 -4.65
C ASP A 183 -2.35 1.03 -3.53
N ILE A 184 -1.31 1.66 -2.96
CA ILE A 184 -0.59 1.10 -1.81
C ILE A 184 -1.54 0.81 -0.64
N LEU A 185 -2.41 1.76 -0.31
CA LEU A 185 -3.38 1.59 0.78
C LEU A 185 -4.32 0.41 0.51
N GLU A 186 -4.84 0.29 -0.71
CA GLU A 186 -5.72 -0.82 -1.11
C GLU A 186 -4.99 -2.17 -1.13
N TYR A 187 -3.73 -2.23 -1.59
CA TYR A 187 -2.90 -3.44 -1.50
C TYR A 187 -2.64 -3.85 -0.05
N VAL A 188 -2.39 -2.90 0.86
CA VAL A 188 -2.21 -3.20 2.29
C VAL A 188 -3.49 -3.75 2.91
N LYS A 189 -4.65 -3.16 2.59
CA LYS A 189 -5.95 -3.69 3.05
C LYS A 189 -6.17 -5.11 2.53
N PHE A 190 -5.94 -5.34 1.24
CA PHE A 190 -6.05 -6.66 0.63
C PHE A 190 -5.12 -7.70 1.28
N ALA A 191 -3.84 -7.34 1.50
CA ALA A 191 -2.89 -8.20 2.18
C ALA A 191 -3.33 -8.51 3.63
N THR A 192 -3.88 -7.52 4.33
CA THR A 192 -4.40 -7.70 5.69
C THR A 192 -5.61 -8.64 5.74
N ASP A 193 -6.51 -8.54 4.77
CA ASP A 193 -7.65 -9.45 4.65
C ASP A 193 -7.20 -10.90 4.45
N ILE A 194 -6.15 -11.13 3.67
CA ILE A 194 -5.55 -12.46 3.47
C ILE A 194 -4.93 -12.95 4.79
N LEU A 195 -4.08 -12.13 5.40
CA LEU A 195 -3.35 -12.47 6.62
C LEU A 195 -4.29 -12.81 7.78
N SER A 196 -5.37 -12.05 7.94
CA SER A 196 -6.39 -12.28 8.96
C SER A 196 -7.07 -13.64 8.76
N GLU A 197 -7.43 -13.99 7.52
CA GLU A 197 -8.11 -15.28 7.26
C GLU A 197 -7.22 -16.51 7.49
N ILE A 198 -5.92 -16.43 7.21
CA ILE A 198 -4.98 -17.53 7.45
C ILE A 198 -4.89 -17.81 8.96
N HIS A 199 -4.90 -16.77 9.78
CA HIS A 199 -4.71 -16.91 11.22
C HIS A 199 -5.98 -17.30 11.97
N PHE A 200 -7.15 -16.75 11.60
CA PHE A 200 -8.44 -17.11 12.21
C PHE A 200 -8.98 -18.48 11.77
N LYS A 201 -8.31 -19.18 10.84
CA LYS A 201 -8.62 -20.56 10.44
C LYS A 201 -7.69 -21.63 11.03
N SER A 202 -6.65 -21.25 11.77
CA SER A 202 -5.92 -22.25 12.57
C SER A 202 -6.71 -22.50 13.86
N PRO A 203 -7.35 -23.66 14.04
CA PRO A 203 -7.75 -24.05 15.38
C PRO A 203 -6.47 -24.08 16.21
N ILE A 204 -6.44 -23.29 17.29
CA ILE A 204 -5.46 -23.47 18.34
C ILE A 204 -5.54 -24.95 18.72
N LYS A 205 -4.52 -25.71 18.33
CA LYS A 205 -4.33 -27.10 18.77
C LYS A 205 -3.81 -27.10 20.19
#